data_AF-A0A8J7J8K3-F1
#
_entry.id   AF-A0A8J7J8K3-F1
#
_cell.length_a   1.000
_cell.length_b   1.000
_cell.length_c   1.000
_cell.angle_alpha   90.00
_cell.angle_beta   90.00
_cell.angle_gamma   90.00
#
_symmetry.space_group_name_H-M   'P 1'
#
loop_
_entity.id
_entity.type
_entity.pdbx_description
1 polymer ?
#
loop_
_entity_poly.entity_id
_entity_poly.type
_entity_poly.pdbx_seq_one_letter_code
_entity_poly.pdbx_strand_id
1 'polypeptide(L)' 'MSSRSHHIGWSWKNPKGTASHAFSTADEARDNAVYNAIVSQKKTGASAVYHRMSDTERFLCWQSLQRAGWQLLEVKAEF' A
#
# COMPACT_ATOMS: atom_id res chain seq x y z
N MET A 1 5.19 30.15 19.06
CA MET A 1 4.20 29.13 18.65
C MET A 1 4.78 28.38 17.46
N SER A 2 5.25 27.15 17.67
CA SER A 2 5.84 26.36 16.58
C SER A 2 4.72 25.69 15.81
N SER A 3 4.48 26.16 14.58
CA SER A 3 3.61 25.46 13.62
C SER A 3 4.31 24.16 13.26
N ARG A 4 3.99 23.06 13.97
CA ARG A 4 4.40 21.73 13.53
C ARG A 4 3.66 21.47 12.22
N SER A 5 4.35 21.71 11.11
CA SER A 5 3.90 21.27 9.79
C SER A 5 3.76 19.75 9.87
N HIS A 6 2.53 19.28 10.08
CA HIS A 6 2.24 17.86 10.02
C HIS A 6 2.46 17.42 8.57
N HIS A 7 3.45 16.56 8.33
CA HIS A 7 3.62 15.96 7.02
C HIS A 7 2.42 15.04 6.77
N ILE A 8 1.73 15.24 5.65
CA ILE A 8 0.71 14.31 5.20
C ILE A 8 1.44 13.12 4.60
N GLY A 9 1.15 11.92 5.11
CA GLY A 9 1.59 10.66 4.52
C GLY A 9 0.41 9.83 4.05
N TRP A 10 0.72 8.67 3.48
CA TRP A 10 -0.25 7.77 2.85
C TRP A 10 -0.17 6.41 3.51
N SER A 11 -1.30 5.84 3.90
CA SER A 11 -1.38 4.43 4.31
C SER A 11 -2.37 3.69 3.43
N TRP A 12 -2.28 2.37 3.39
CA TRP A 12 -3.34 1.54 2.84
C TRP A 12 -4.11 0.84 3.95
N LYS A 13 -5.39 0.57 3.70
CA LYS A 13 -6.25 -0.22 4.58
C LYS A 13 -6.95 -1.30 3.75
N ASN A 14 -6.97 -2.53 4.28
CA ASN A 14 -7.67 -3.65 3.66
C ASN A 14 -9.13 -3.76 4.18
N PRO A 15 -9.99 -4.58 3.54
CA PRO A 15 -11.40 -4.74 3.92
C PRO A 15 -11.60 -5.31 5.33
N LYS A 16 -10.58 -5.98 5.87
CA LYS A 16 -10.58 -6.55 7.22
C LYS A 16 -10.20 -5.53 8.30
N GLY A 17 -9.89 -4.29 7.89
CA GLY A 17 -9.51 -3.22 8.80
C GLY A 17 -8.02 -3.13 9.12
N THR A 18 -7.18 -4.02 8.59
CA THR A 18 -5.72 -3.91 8.74
C THR A 18 -5.22 -2.72 7.93
N ALA A 19 -4.40 -1.87 8.55
CA ALA A 19 -3.76 -0.74 7.90
C ALA A 19 -2.24 -0.84 7.99
N SER A 20 -1.54 -0.22 7.04
CA SER A 20 -0.09 -0.07 7.07
C SER A 20 0.37 1.08 7.96
N HIS A 21 1.68 1.20 8.12
CA HIS A 21 2.30 2.47 8.51
C HIS A 21 2.14 3.53 7.40
N ALA A 22 2.49 4.78 7.71
CA ALA A 22 2.46 5.87 6.76
C ALA A 22 3.70 5.84 5.83
N PHE A 23 3.46 6.09 4.55
CA PHE A 23 4.45 6.27 3.49
C PHE A 23 4.49 7.73 3.06
N SER A 24 5.58 8.13 2.40
CA SER A 24 5.74 9.52 1.93
C SER A 24 4.83 9.82 0.74
N THR A 25 4.56 8.82 -0.09
CA THR A 25 3.73 8.98 -1.30
C THR A 25 2.61 7.95 -1.40
N ALA A 26 1.56 8.29 -2.14
CA ALA A 26 0.47 7.39 -2.47
C ALA A 26 0.94 6.17 -3.28
N ASP A 27 1.94 6.35 -4.16
CA ASP A 27 2.51 5.27 -4.96
C ASP A 27 3.27 4.25 -4.10
N GLU A 28 4.07 4.70 -3.13
CA GLU A 28 4.72 3.81 -2.16
C GLU A 28 3.70 2.99 -1.36
N ALA A 29 2.64 3.65 -0.88
CA ALA A 29 1.57 2.98 -0.16
C ALA A 29 0.85 1.94 -1.05
N ARG A 30 0.56 2.29 -2.31
CA ARG A 30 -0.05 1.39 -3.28
C ARG A 30 0.81 0.16 -3.54
N ASP A 31 2.08 0.37 -3.84
CA ASP A 31 3.03 -0.69 -4.16
C ASP A 31 3.21 -1.62 -2.95
N ASN A 32 3.28 -1.05 -1.74
CA ASN A 32 3.31 -1.82 -0.51
C ASN A 32 2.02 -2.64 -0.28
N ALA A 33 0.85 -2.10 -0.64
CA ALA A 33 -0.42 -2.82 -0.55
C ALA A 33 -0.44 -4.04 -1.48
N VAL A 34 0.00 -3.87 -2.73
CA VAL A 34 0.09 -4.96 -3.72
C VAL A 34 1.07 -6.03 -3.26
N TYR A 35 2.27 -5.63 -2.79
CA TYR A 35 3.25 -6.54 -2.23
C TYR A 35 2.68 -7.36 -1.07
N ASN A 36 2.05 -6.68 -0.09
CA ASN A 36 1.45 -7.35 1.06
C ASN A 36 0.34 -8.31 0.65
N ALA A 37 -0.53 -7.91 -0.29
CA ALA A 37 -1.60 -8.78 -0.77
C ALA A 37 -1.04 -10.07 -1.40
N ILE A 38 0.03 -9.98 -2.19
CA ILE A 38 0.66 -11.15 -2.83
C ILE A 38 1.37 -12.04 -1.80
N VAL A 39 2.19 -11.45 -0.92
CA VAL A 39 2.93 -12.21 0.10
C VAL A 39 2.01 -12.84 1.14
N SER A 40 0.88 -12.19 1.46
CA SER A 40 -0.11 -12.73 2.40
C SER A 40 -0.76 -14.05 1.96
N GLN A 41 -0.67 -14.39 0.67
CA GLN A 41 -1.16 -15.68 0.15
C GLN A 41 -0.27 -16.86 0.59
N LYS A 42 0.87 -16.60 1.26
CA LYS A 42 1.81 -17.61 1.80
C LYS A 42 2.24 -18.68 0.79
N LYS A 43 2.27 -18.33 -0.50
CA LYS A 43 2.79 -19.20 -1.55
C LYS A 43 4.30 -19.07 -1.62
N THR A 44 5.01 -20.20 -1.80
CA THR A 44 6.44 -20.20 -2.03
C THR A 44 6.78 -19.30 -3.24
N GLY A 45 7.71 -18.37 -3.06
CA GLY A 45 8.16 -17.46 -4.12
C GLY A 45 7.27 -16.23 -4.36
N ALA A 46 6.27 -15.95 -3.52
CA ALA A 46 5.37 -14.80 -3.68
C ALA A 46 6.11 -13.44 -3.79
N SER A 47 7.19 -13.23 -3.02
CA SER A 47 8.03 -12.02 -3.15
C SER A 47 8.71 -11.93 -4.52
N ALA A 48 9.24 -13.03 -5.04
CA ALA A 48 9.87 -13.09 -6.36
C ALA A 48 8.84 -12.82 -7.48
N VAL A 49 7.59 -13.23 -7.31
CA VAL A 49 6.50 -12.89 -8.24
C VAL A 49 6.30 -11.37 -8.28
N TYR A 50 6.15 -10.72 -7.13
CA TYR A 50 5.99 -9.25 -7.08
C TYR A 50 7.14 -8.52 -7.78
N HIS A 51 8.39 -8.90 -7.52
CA HIS A 51 9.56 -8.25 -8.11
C HIS A 51 9.68 -8.44 -9.63
N ARG A 52 9.08 -9.49 -10.20
CA ARG A 52 9.06 -9.74 -11.65
C ARG A 52 7.91 -9.05 -12.37
N MET A 53 6.89 -8.60 -11.64
CA MET A 53 5.76 -7.88 -12.22
C MET A 53 6.23 -6.53 -12.75
N SER A 54 5.76 -6.21 -13.97
CA SER A 54 5.79 -4.88 -14.54
C SER A 54 4.91 -3.91 -13.77
N ASP A 55 5.13 -2.61 -13.97
CA ASP A 55 4.33 -1.57 -13.32
C ASP A 55 2.85 -1.66 -13.73
N THR A 56 2.57 -2.01 -14.99
CA THR A 56 1.20 -2.24 -15.47
C THR A 56 0.52 -3.38 -14.73
N GLU A 57 1.21 -4.50 -14.48
CA GLU A 57 0.65 -5.61 -13.71
C GLU A 57 0.38 -5.22 -12.26
N ARG A 58 1.30 -4.47 -11.64
CA ARG A 58 1.10 -3.96 -10.26
C ARG A 58 -0.09 -3.00 -10.20
N PHE A 59 -0.25 -2.15 -11.21
CA PHE A 59 -1.40 -1.26 -11.32
C PHE A 59 -2.72 -2.03 -11.46
N LEU A 60 -2.79 -3.05 -12.32
CA LEU A 60 -3.98 -3.90 -12.46
C LEU A 60 -4.30 -4.69 -11.19
N CYS A 61 -3.27 -5.17 -10.48
CA CYS A 61 -3.44 -5.77 -9.16
C CYS A 61 -4.03 -4.77 -8.17
N TRP A 62 -3.52 -3.53 -8.14
CA TRP A 62 -4.08 -2.48 -7.29
C TRP A 62 -5.56 -2.20 -7.62
N GLN A 63 -5.93 -2.05 -8.89
CA GLN A 63 -7.33 -1.88 -9.29
C GLN A 63 -8.22 -3.02 -8.80
N SER A 64 -7.71 -4.26 -8.85
CA SER A 64 -8.41 -5.44 -8.34
C SER A 64 -8.58 -5.39 -6.82
N LEU A 65 -7.55 -4.96 -6.09
CA LEU A 65 -7.62 -4.76 -4.64
C LEU A 65 -8.61 -3.66 -4.25
N GLN A 66 -8.67 -2.57 -5.00
CA GLN A 66 -9.66 -1.50 -4.77
C GLN A 66 -11.08 -2.01 -4.92
N ARG A 67 -11.36 -2.82 -5.96
CA ARG A 67 -12.67 -3.48 -6.13
C ARG A 67 -12.99 -4.44 -4.98
N ALA A 68 -11.97 -5.05 -4.39
CA ALA A 68 -12.12 -5.89 -3.20
C ALA A 68 -12.29 -5.09 -1.90
N GLY A 69 -12.22 -3.75 -1.93
CA GLY A 69 -12.41 -2.86 -0.79
C GLY A 69 -11.13 -2.36 -0.12
N TRP A 70 -9.97 -2.51 -0.77
CA TRP A 70 -8.74 -1.87 -0.30
C TRP A 70 -8.76 -0.37 -0.63
N GLN A 71 -8.21 0.44 0.26
CA GLN A 71 -8.25 1.90 0.16
C GLN A 71 -6.91 2.51 0.50
N LEU A 72 -6.57 3.63 -0.13
CA LEU A 72 -5.53 4.55 0.34
C LEU A 72 -6.16 5.60 1.24
N LEU A 73 -5.44 5.97 2.29
CA LEU A 73 -5.85 6.94 3.29
C LEU A 73 -4.74 7.96 3.47
N GLU A 74 -5.08 9.24 3.40
CA GLU A 74 -4.22 10.31 3.90
C GLU A 74 -4.18 10.25 5.42
N VAL A 75 -2.97 10.24 5.97
CA VAL A 75 -2.73 10.14 7.41
C VAL A 75 -1.73 11.20 7.83
N LYS A 76 -1.81 11.63 9.10
CA LYS A 76 -0.73 12.43 9.69
C LYS A 76 0.48 11.52 9.84
N ALA A 77 1.59 11.86 9.20
CA ALA A 77 2.82 11.10 9.26
C ALA A 77 3.85 11.81 10.13
N GLU A 78 4.50 11.01 10.97
CA GLU A 78 5.71 11.36 11.70
C GLU A 78 6.82 10.49 11.08
N PHE A 79 7.62 11.08 10.20
CA PHE A 79 8.74 10.41 9.53
C PHE A 79 10.02 10.52 10.36
#